data_AF-A0A3S4M498-F1
#
_entry.id   AF-A0A3S4M498-F1
#
_cell.length_a   1.000
_cell.length_b   1.000
_cell.length_c   1.000
_cell.angle_alpha   90.00
_cell.angle_beta   90.00
_cell.angle_gamma   90.00
#
_symmetry.space_group_name_H-M   'P 1'
#
loop_
_entity.id
_entity.type
_entity.pdbx_description
1 polymer ?
#
loop_
_entity_poly.entity_id
_entity_poly.type
_entity_poly.pdbx_seq_one_letter_code
_entity_poly.pdbx_strand_id
1 'polypeptide(L)'
;METNKKTAGAKKTGKTYSAKFLKRSKMKGRGDKAIYVSPEYHEKLTHIVKVIGKSEIPLYAILDNILEHHFELFSEEIIKEYNKKFKPLF
;
A
#
# COMPACT_ATOMS: atom_id res chain seq x y z
N MET A 1 3.36 15.52 48.87
CA MET A 1 2.00 15.12 48.48
C MET A 1 1.61 16.04 47.33
N GLU A 2 1.34 15.65 46.10
CA GLU A 2 1.18 14.35 45.45
C GLU A 2 1.76 14.46 44.03
N THR A 3 2.37 13.37 43.58
CA THR A 3 2.76 13.11 42.20
C THR A 3 1.54 12.68 41.39
N ASN A 4 1.41 13.10 40.13
CA ASN A 4 0.64 12.32 39.17
C ASN A 4 1.43 12.05 37.88
N LYS A 5 2.09 10.90 37.89
CA LYS A 5 2.48 10.12 36.70
C LYS A 5 1.28 9.25 36.32
N LYS A 6 0.87 9.25 35.05
CA LYS A 6 0.40 8.09 34.26
C LYS A 6 -0.18 8.58 32.92
N THR A 7 0.03 8.00 31.74
CA THR A 7 0.92 6.92 31.27
C THR A 7 0.81 6.88 29.75
N ALA A 8 1.94 6.64 29.09
CA ALA A 8 2.14 5.86 27.87
C ALA A 8 0.94 5.62 26.91
N GLY A 9 1.02 6.27 25.75
CA GLY A 9 0.40 5.82 24.51
C GLY A 9 1.45 5.73 23.41
N ALA A 10 2.46 4.88 23.58
CA ALA A 10 3.39 4.53 22.50
C ALA A 10 2.59 3.88 21.37
N LYS A 11 2.25 4.71 20.37
CA LYS A 11 1.39 4.36 19.24
C LYS A 11 2.10 3.26 18.44
N LYS A 12 1.59 2.03 18.52
CA LYS A 12 2.02 0.85 17.73
C LYS A 12 1.68 1.04 16.24
N THR A 13 2.25 2.05 15.60
CA THR A 13 1.91 2.50 14.24
C THR A 13 2.39 1.57 13.12
N GLY A 14 3.02 0.44 13.44
CA GLY A 14 3.63 -0.47 12.46
C GLY A 14 2.99 -1.85 12.29
N LYS A 15 1.85 -2.17 12.93
CA LYS A 15 1.36 -3.57 12.94
C LYS A 15 -0.03 -3.82 12.36
N THR A 16 -0.82 -2.81 12.03
CA THR A 16 -2.17 -3.03 11.49
C THR A 16 -2.21 -2.92 9.98
N TYR A 17 -3.05 -3.73 9.33
CA TYR A 17 -3.29 -3.67 7.90
C TYR A 17 -3.62 -2.23 7.45
N SER A 18 -4.50 -1.56 8.20
CA SER A 18 -4.90 -0.19 7.89
C SER A 18 -3.73 0.80 7.92
N ALA A 19 -2.83 0.68 8.90
CA ALA A 19 -1.67 1.55 8.96
C ALA A 19 -0.71 1.34 7.79
N LYS A 20 -0.70 0.14 7.19
CA LYS A 20 0.20 -0.21 6.08
C LYS A 20 -0.41 0.14 4.71
N PHE A 21 -1.66 -0.26 4.46
CA PHE A 21 -2.28 -0.22 3.13
C PHE A 21 -3.46 0.74 2.98
N LEU A 22 -3.96 1.29 4.09
CA LEU A 22 -5.05 2.26 4.09
C LEU A 22 -4.50 3.67 4.36
N LYS A 23 -3.49 4.05 3.59
CA LYS A 23 -2.97 5.42 3.55
C LYS A 23 -3.56 6.14 2.35
N ARG A 24 -3.86 7.43 2.49
CA ARG A 24 -4.22 8.25 1.33
C ARG A 24 -2.99 8.39 0.42
N SER A 25 -3.16 8.05 -0.86
CA SER A 25 -2.12 8.22 -1.87
C SER A 25 -1.81 9.71 -2.06
N LYS A 26 -0.55 10.02 -2.34
CA LYS A 26 -0.05 11.38 -2.57
C LYS A 26 -0.31 11.87 -4.00
N MET A 27 -0.95 11.07 -4.85
CA MET A 27 -1.27 11.48 -6.22
C MET A 27 -2.15 12.74 -6.22
N LYS A 28 -1.64 13.81 -6.83
CA LYS A 28 -2.41 15.01 -7.14
C LYS A 28 -3.21 14.76 -8.42
N GLY A 29 -4.44 14.27 -8.28
CA GLY A 29 -5.39 14.10 -9.39
C GLY A 29 -5.57 12.66 -9.85
N ARG A 30 -6.37 12.46 -10.91
CA ARG A 30 -6.44 11.17 -11.62
C ARG A 30 -5.17 11.04 -12.46
N GLY A 31 -4.43 9.95 -12.26
CA GLY A 31 -3.31 9.61 -13.14
C GLY A 31 -3.76 9.57 -14.61
N ASP A 32 -2.81 9.75 -15.51
CA ASP A 32 -2.98 9.66 -16.97
C ASP A 32 -3.04 8.20 -17.48
N LYS A 33 -2.85 7.22 -16.59
CA LYS A 33 -2.77 5.79 -16.91
C LYS A 33 -3.78 4.99 -16.11
N ALA A 34 -4.45 4.07 -16.79
CA ALA A 34 -5.38 3.11 -16.19
C ALA A 34 -4.84 1.69 -16.35
N ILE A 35 -4.99 0.87 -15.31
CA ILE A 35 -4.67 -0.56 -15.35
C ILE A 35 -5.97 -1.32 -15.11
N TYR A 36 -6.20 -2.35 -15.91
CA TYR A 36 -7.35 -3.23 -15.72
C TYR A 36 -7.10 -4.21 -14.58
N VAL A 37 -8.09 -4.37 -13.70
CA VAL A 37 -8.07 -5.32 -12.59
C VAL A 37 -9.24 -6.27 -12.79
N SER A 38 -9.03 -7.56 -12.52
CA SER A 38 -10.11 -8.56 -12.68
C SER A 38 -11.31 -8.19 -11.79
N PRO A 39 -12.55 -8.53 -12.21
CA PRO A 39 -13.75 -8.22 -11.43
C PRO A 39 -13.68 -8.72 -9.98
N GLU A 40 -13.13 -9.90 -9.77
CA GLU A 40 -13.03 -10.54 -8.45
C GLU A 40 -12.08 -9.76 -7.53
N TYR A 41 -10.95 -9.28 -8.05
CA TYR A 41 -10.03 -8.46 -7.27
C TYR A 41 -10.59 -7.07 -7.03
N HIS A 42 -11.27 -6.49 -8.02
CA HIS A 42 -11.93 -5.20 -7.87
C HIS A 42 -12.98 -5.23 -6.74
N GLU A 43 -13.80 -6.29 -6.68
CA GLU A 43 -14.80 -6.48 -5.63
C GLU A 43 -14.16 -6.60 -4.25
N LYS A 44 -13.10 -7.42 -4.11
CA LYS A 44 -12.36 -7.58 -2.86
C LYS A 44 -11.76 -6.27 -2.36
N LEU A 45 -11.08 -5.53 -3.24
CA LEU A 45 -10.48 -4.24 -2.90
C LEU A 45 -11.55 -3.21 -2.50
N THR A 46 -12.69 -3.21 -3.22
CA THR A 46 -13.84 -2.36 -2.88
C THR A 46 -14.38 -2.68 -1.49
N HIS A 47 -14.52 -3.96 -1.16
CA HIS A 47 -15.00 -4.40 0.15
C HIS A 47 -14.06 -3.97 1.28
N ILE A 48 -12.75 -4.14 1.10
CA ILE A 48 -11.73 -3.71 2.06
C ILE A 48 -11.83 -2.20 2.34
N VAL A 49 -11.92 -1.39 1.28
CA VAL A 49 -12.01 0.07 1.39
C VAL A 49 -13.29 0.49 2.10
N LYS A 50 -14.43 -0.16 1.82
CA LYS A 50 -15.72 0.16 2.45
C LYS A 50 -15.75 -0.23 3.93
N VAL A 51 -15.33 -1.44 4.27
CA VAL A 51 -15.46 -2.01 5.62
C VAL A 51 -14.35 -1.51 6.55
N ILE A 52 -13.10 -1.53 6.09
CA ILE A 52 -11.93 -1.23 6.93
C ILE A 52 -11.50 0.23 6.71
N GLY A 53 -11.51 0.69 5.46
CA GLY A 53 -11.16 2.07 5.09
C GLY A 53 -12.26 3.09 5.32
N LYS A 54 -13.45 2.66 5.77
CA LYS A 54 -14.63 3.51 6.01
C LYS A 54 -15.00 4.42 4.84
N SER A 55 -14.70 4.00 3.61
CA SER A 55 -14.87 4.80 2.38
C SER A 55 -14.10 6.12 2.35
N GLU A 56 -13.10 6.33 3.23
CA GLU A 56 -12.29 7.55 3.29
C GLU A 56 -11.09 7.52 2.34
N ILE A 57 -10.91 6.40 1.64
CA ILE A 57 -9.76 6.10 0.79
C ILE A 57 -10.28 5.65 -0.57
N PRO A 58 -9.81 6.25 -1.67
CA PRO A 58 -10.23 5.81 -3.00
C PRO A 58 -9.58 4.48 -3.38
N LEU A 59 -10.23 3.72 -4.27
CA LEU A 59 -9.79 2.39 -4.69
C LEU A 59 -8.38 2.41 -5.33
N TYR A 60 -8.03 3.47 -6.06
CA TYR A 60 -6.69 3.59 -6.63
C TYR A 60 -5.62 3.69 -5.53
N ALA A 61 -5.91 4.34 -4.39
CA ALA A 61 -4.91 4.54 -3.35
C ALA A 61 -4.57 3.22 -2.63
N ILE A 62 -5.53 2.32 -2.44
CA ILE A 62 -5.22 0.98 -1.89
C ILE A 62 -4.39 0.16 -2.89
N LEU A 63 -4.67 0.28 -4.19
CA LEU A 63 -3.88 -0.40 -5.22
C LEU A 63 -2.44 0.15 -5.27
N ASP A 64 -2.27 1.48 -5.24
CA ASP A 64 -0.96 2.13 -5.15
C ASP A 64 -0.17 1.62 -3.94
N ASN A 65 -0.78 1.57 -2.76
CA ASN A 65 -0.10 1.11 -1.54
C ASN A 65 0.30 -0.37 -1.61
N ILE A 66 -0.52 -1.21 -2.28
CA ILE A 66 -0.19 -2.63 -2.51
C ILE A 66 1.01 -2.73 -3.46
N LEU A 67 1.03 -1.95 -4.54
CA LEU A 67 2.11 -1.92 -5.51
C LEU A 67 3.40 -1.39 -4.89
N GLU A 68 3.35 -0.29 -4.15
CA GLU A 68 4.49 0.28 -3.42
C GLU A 68 5.11 -0.76 -2.50
N HIS A 69 4.29 -1.47 -1.73
CA HIS A 69 4.78 -2.52 -0.85
C HIS A 69 5.33 -3.73 -1.60
N HIS A 70 4.72 -4.10 -2.73
CA HIS A 70 5.27 -5.15 -3.59
C HIS A 70 6.66 -4.77 -4.11
N PHE A 71 6.85 -3.56 -4.61
CA PHE A 71 8.16 -3.11 -5.10
C PHE A 71 9.18 -2.96 -3.97
N GLU A 72 8.76 -2.55 -2.78
CA GLU A 72 9.64 -2.52 -1.60
C GLU A 72 10.21 -3.91 -1.28
N LEU A 73 9.38 -4.96 -1.33
CA LEU A 73 9.80 -6.33 -1.01
C LEU A 73 10.58 -7.01 -2.14
N PHE A 74 10.23 -6.74 -3.40
CA PHE A 74 10.69 -7.55 -4.54
C PHE A 74 11.58 -6.77 -5.52
N SER A 75 11.91 -5.50 -5.25
CA SER A 75 12.73 -4.69 -6.17
C SER A 75 14.07 -5.35 -6.53
N GLU A 76 14.79 -5.89 -5.57
CA GLU A 76 16.08 -6.55 -5.80
C GLU A 76 15.95 -7.79 -6.70
N GLU A 77 14.93 -8.62 -6.45
CA GLU A 77 14.65 -9.80 -7.25
C GLU A 77 14.24 -9.43 -8.68
N ILE A 78 13.35 -8.44 -8.82
CA ILE A 78 12.92 -7.91 -10.13
C ILE A 78 14.14 -7.41 -10.92
N ILE A 79 15.03 -6.64 -10.30
CA ILE A 79 16.25 -6.11 -10.95
C ILE A 79 17.18 -7.26 -11.36
N LYS A 80 17.39 -8.24 -10.47
CA LYS A 80 18.22 -9.41 -10.75
C LYS A 80 17.70 -10.22 -11.93
N GLU A 81 16.40 -10.50 -11.97
CA GLU A 81 15.78 -11.22 -13.09
C GLU A 81 15.81 -10.41 -14.38
N TYR A 82 15.55 -9.11 -14.30
CA TYR A 82 15.63 -8.20 -15.44
C TYR A 82 17.03 -8.27 -16.07
N ASN A 83 18.08 -8.09 -15.27
CA ASN A 83 19.47 -8.13 -15.75
C ASN A 83 19.87 -9.51 -16.29
N LYS A 84 19.35 -10.61 -15.73
CA LYS A 84 19.62 -11.96 -16.24
C LYS A 84 19.02 -12.20 -17.62
N LYS A 85 17.84 -11.62 -17.89
CA LYS A 85 17.16 -11.71 -19.20
C LYS A 85 17.69 -10.69 -20.19
N PHE A 86 18.15 -9.54 -19.71
CA PHE A 86 18.89 -8.55 -20.47
C PHE A 86 20.35 -9.00 -20.64
N LYS A 87 20.56 -10.14 -21.29
CA LYS A 87 21.89 -10.45 -21.83
C LYS A 87 22.11 -9.51 -23.02
N PRO A 88 23.07 -8.57 -22.97
CA PRO A 88 23.46 -7.87 -24.18
C PRO A 88 23.90 -8.93 -25.20
N LEU A 89 23.42 -8.76 -26.43
CA LEU A 89 23.75 -9.63 -27.58
C LEU A 89 25.22 -9.50 -28.02
N PHE A 90 26.00 -8.66 -27.31
CA PHE A 90 27.39 -8.31 -27.59
C PHE A 90 28.18 -8.29 -26.28
#